data_AF-A0A8S2G097-F1
#
_entry.id   AF-A0A8S2G097-F1
#
_cell.length_a   1.000
_cell.length_b   1.000
_cell.length_c   1.000
_cell.angle_alpha   90.00
_cell.angle_beta   90.00
_cell.angle_gamma   90.00
#
_symmetry.space_group_name_H-M   'P 1'
#
loop_
_entity.id
_entity.type
_entity.pdbx_description
1 polymer ?
#
loop_
_entity_poly.entity_id
_entity_poly.type
_entity_poly.pdbx_seq_one_letter_code
_entity_poly.pdbx_strand_id
1 'polypeptide(L)'
;MGSPLAPILADVFMSKQETRIEDMTENKPVVYLRYVDDVFCVFPKEEDAEKFLHTINIWHDNLKFTIEREKQRRLPFLDVMVIGDDVNKAYET
;
A
#
# COMPACT_ATOMS: atom_id res chain seq x y z
N MET A 1 20.63 2.19 -9.99
CA MET A 1 21.41 2.09 -8.75
C MET A 1 22.72 2.88 -8.93
N GLY A 2 22.79 4.22 -8.90
CA GLY A 2 22.09 5.21 -8.07
C GLY A 2 23.01 5.60 -6.89
N SER A 3 23.19 6.91 -6.63
CA SER A 3 23.97 7.44 -5.49
C SER A 3 23.65 6.70 -4.18
N PRO A 4 24.64 6.41 -3.31
CA PRO A 4 24.41 5.69 -2.04
C PRO A 4 23.44 6.41 -1.09
N LEU A 5 23.25 7.73 -1.27
CA LEU A 5 22.34 8.53 -0.45
C LEU A 5 20.89 8.53 -0.97
N ALA A 6 20.67 8.16 -2.22
CA ALA A 6 19.35 8.27 -2.85
C ALA A 6 18.27 7.40 -2.15
N PRO A 7 18.54 6.13 -1.75
CA PRO A 7 17.54 5.32 -1.06
C PRO A 7 17.11 5.91 0.29
N ILE A 8 18.07 6.43 1.06
CA ILE A 8 17.79 7.04 2.37
C ILE A 8 16.94 8.29 2.19
N LEU A 9 17.25 9.13 1.21
CA LEU A 9 16.48 10.34 0.95
C LEU A 9 15.05 10.02 0.47
N ALA A 10 14.90 8.99 -0.38
CA ALA A 10 13.60 8.51 -0.81
C ALA A 10 12.77 7.99 0.37
N ASP A 11 13.39 7.23 1.27
CA ASP A 11 12.75 6.69 2.47
C ASP A 11 12.25 7.82 3.39
N VAL A 12 13.10 8.81 3.70
CA VAL A 12 12.72 9.99 4.50
C VAL A 12 11.59 10.79 3.85
N PHE A 13 11.65 10.98 2.52
CA PHE A 13 10.61 11.68 1.79
C PHE A 13 9.26 10.95 1.85
N MET A 14 9.27 9.63 1.68
CA MET A 14 8.07 8.80 1.77
C MET A 14 7.51 8.77 3.19
N SER A 15 8.36 8.66 4.22
CA SER A 15 7.92 8.76 5.62
C SER A 15 7.21 10.06 5.95
N LYS A 16 7.61 11.18 5.33
CA LYS A 16 6.88 12.45 5.46
C LYS A 16 5.50 12.43 4.80
N GLN A 17 5.30 11.64 3.74
CA GLN A 17 3.96 11.45 3.17
C GLN A 17 3.12 10.52 4.05
N GLU A 18 3.74 9.53 4.68
CA GLU A 18 3.06 8.59 5.60
C GLU A 18 2.46 9.30 6.81
N THR A 19 3.12 10.33 7.36
CA THR A 19 2.51 11.13 8.44
C THR A 19 1.22 11.81 8.00
N ARG A 20 1.09 12.20 6.72
CA ARG A 20 -0.15 12.75 6.18
C ARG A 20 -1.24 11.68 6.07
N ILE A 21 -0.87 10.44 5.77
CA ILE A 21 -1.79 9.29 5.74
C ILE A 21 -2.29 8.99 7.15
N GLU A 22 -1.43 9.12 8.17
CA GLU A 22 -1.82 8.93 9.56
C GLU A 22 -2.90 9.93 10.00
N ASP A 23 -2.79 11.18 9.55
CA ASP A 23 -3.72 12.27 9.83
C ASP A 23 -5.05 12.17 9.03
N MET A 24 -5.15 11.28 8.03
CA MET A 24 -6.39 11.11 7.26
C MET A 24 -7.51 10.51 8.13
N THR A 25 -8.67 11.14 8.08
CA THR A 25 -9.89 10.65 8.78
C THR A 25 -10.81 9.85 7.87
N GLU A 26 -10.75 10.09 6.56
CA GLU A 26 -11.58 9.42 5.54
C GLU A 26 -10.72 8.60 4.59
N ASN A 27 -11.25 7.46 4.13
CA ASN A 27 -10.59 6.55 3.17
C ASN A 27 -9.19 6.09 3.64
N LYS A 28 -8.93 6.07 4.95
CA LYS A 28 -7.67 5.57 5.50
C LYS A 28 -7.66 4.04 5.46
N PRO A 29 -6.56 3.41 5.01
CA PRO A 29 -6.43 1.97 5.07
C PRO A 29 -6.45 1.46 6.51
N VAL A 30 -6.99 0.25 6.70
CA VAL A 30 -6.96 -0.46 7.99
C VAL A 30 -5.54 -0.92 8.30
N VAL A 31 -4.83 -1.38 7.27
CA VAL A 31 -3.42 -1.77 7.33
C VAL A 31 -2.69 -1.00 6.24
N TYR A 32 -1.57 -0.38 6.61
CA TYR A 32 -0.65 0.27 5.69
C TYR A 32 0.77 -0.20 6.03
N LEU A 33 1.43 -0.88 5.10
CA LEU A 33 2.79 -1.36 5.24
C LEU A 33 3.58 -0.94 4.01
N ARG A 34 4.79 -0.42 4.18
CA ARG A 34 5.66 -0.03 3.08
C ARG A 34 6.97 -0.82 3.11
N TYR A 35 7.40 -1.27 1.95
CA TYR A 35 8.72 -1.83 1.70
C TYR A 35 9.37 -1.06 0.54
N VAL A 36 10.28 -0.14 0.88
CA VAL A 36 10.92 0.77 -0.10
C VAL A 36 9.86 1.55 -0.89
N ASP A 37 9.60 1.17 -2.14
CA ASP A 37 8.66 1.75 -3.08
C ASP A 37 7.30 1.02 -3.13
N ASP A 38 7.24 -0.24 -2.69
CA ASP A 38 6.01 -1.03 -2.66
C ASP A 38 5.22 -0.81 -1.36
N VAL A 39 3.90 -0.64 -1.51
CA VAL A 39 2.98 -0.42 -0.40
C VAL A 39 1.89 -1.49 -0.42
N PHE A 40 1.68 -2.14 0.72
CA PHE A 40 0.59 -3.07 0.96
C PHE A 40 -0.48 -2.38 1.82
N CYS A 41 -1.69 -2.27 1.27
CA CYS A 41 -2.83 -1.66 1.94
C CYS A 41 -4.01 -2.62 2.05
N VAL A 42 -4.73 -2.58 3.17
CA VAL A 42 -6.01 -3.29 3.34
C VAL A 42 -7.13 -2.28 3.55
N PHE A 43 -8.18 -2.40 2.73
CA PHE A 43 -9.38 -1.58 2.80
C PHE A 43 -10.63 -2.46 2.99
N PRO A 44 -11.67 -1.98 3.69
CA PRO A 44 -12.93 -2.70 3.82
C PRO A 44 -13.71 -2.80 2.50
N LYS A 45 -13.55 -1.78 1.63
CA LYS A 45 -14.21 -1.68 0.33
C LYS A 45 -13.22 -1.23 -0.74
N GLU A 46 -13.46 -1.69 -1.97
CA GLU A 46 -12.64 -1.30 -3.12
C GLU A 46 -12.74 0.20 -3.44
N GLU A 47 -13.94 0.78 -3.30
CA GLU A 47 -14.16 2.23 -3.52
C GLU A 47 -13.31 3.12 -2.60
N ASP A 48 -13.07 2.68 -1.36
CA ASP A 48 -12.24 3.42 -0.40
C ASP A 48 -10.77 3.42 -0.85
N ALA A 49 -10.30 2.31 -1.43
CA ALA A 49 -8.97 2.20 -2.01
C ALA A 49 -8.80 3.14 -3.22
N GLU A 50 -9.82 3.28 -4.07
CA GLU A 50 -9.80 4.20 -5.22
C GLU A 50 -9.77 5.67 -4.79
N LYS A 51 -10.59 6.04 -3.81
CA LYS A 51 -10.59 7.40 -3.23
C LYS A 51 -9.26 7.71 -2.55
N PHE A 52 -8.70 6.74 -1.82
CA PHE A 52 -7.38 6.85 -1.22
C PHE A 52 -6.31 7.10 -2.29
N LEU A 53 -6.29 6.27 -3.34
CA LEU A 53 -5.34 6.40 -4.45
C LEU A 53 -5.44 7.77 -5.13
N HIS A 54 -6.66 8.26 -5.37
CA HIS A 54 -6.86 9.60 -5.91
C HIS A 54 -6.29 10.69 -4.99
N THR A 55 -6.57 10.57 -3.69
CA THR A 55 -6.14 11.54 -2.66
C THR A 55 -4.62 11.61 -2.52
N ILE A 56 -3.92 10.48 -2.48
CA ILE A 56 -2.46 10.51 -2.33
C ILE A 56 -1.75 11.00 -3.61
N ASN A 57 -2.38 10.78 -4.78
CA ASN A 57 -1.83 11.20 -6.08
C ASN A 57 -1.92 12.70 -6.35
N ILE A 58 -2.75 13.44 -5.59
CA ILE A 58 -2.84 14.91 -5.68
C ILE A 58 -1.84 15.61 -4.76
N TRP A 59 -1.14 14.90 -3.86
CA TRP A 59 -0.24 15.53 -2.90
C TRP A 59 1.04 16.07 -3.51
N HIS A 60 1.47 15.53 -4.64
CA HIS A 60 2.69 15.94 -5.31
C HIS A 60 2.65 15.60 -6.80
N ASP A 61 2.96 16.57 -7.66
CA ASP A 61 2.83 16.41 -9.12
C ASP A 61 3.76 15.34 -9.69
N ASN A 62 4.95 15.19 -9.11
CA ASN A 62 5.96 14.24 -9.56
C ASN A 62 5.94 12.88 -8.82
N LEU A 63 5.01 12.67 -7.89
CA LEU A 63 4.85 11.37 -7.21
C LEU A 63 3.51 10.78 -7.64
N LYS A 64 3.57 9.61 -8.30
CA LYS A 64 2.37 8.90 -8.73
C LYS A 64 2.37 7.49 -8.18
N PHE A 65 1.36 7.20 -7.37
CA PHE A 65 1.03 5.88 -6.88
C PHE A 65 0.15 5.16 -7.89
N THR A 66 0.38 3.86 -8.03
CA THR A 66 -0.45 2.94 -8.79
C THR A 66 -1.00 1.86 -7.86
N ILE A 67 -2.12 1.25 -8.24
CA ILE A 67 -2.72 0.16 -7.45
C ILE A 67 -2.77 -1.12 -8.26
N GLU A 68 -2.24 -2.19 -7.69
CA GLU A 68 -2.56 -3.56 -8.08
C GLU A 68 -3.66 -4.08 -7.16
N ARG A 69 -4.70 -4.68 -7.74
CA ARG A 69 -5.86 -5.17 -7.00
C ARG A 69 -5.78 -6.68 -6.83
N GLU A 70 -6.24 -7.13 -5.67
CA GLU A 70 -6.43 -8.55 -5.40
C GLU A 70 -7.37 -9.19 -6.44
N LYS A 71 -7.02 -10.38 -6.93
CA LYS A 71 -7.85 -11.18 -7.83
C LYS A 71 -8.00 -12.58 -7.27
N GLN A 72 -9.22 -13.07 -7.15
CA GLN A 72 -9.49 -14.42 -6.62
C GLN A 72 -8.83 -14.68 -5.25
N ARG A 73 -8.89 -13.69 -4.36
CA ARG A 73 -8.27 -13.71 -3.03
C ARG A 73 -6.74 -13.82 -3.03
N ARG A 74 -6.09 -13.36 -4.10
CA ARG A 74 -4.65 -13.45 -4.32
C ARG A 74 -4.10 -12.09 -4.74
N LEU A 75 -3.02 -11.67 -4.10
CA LEU A 75 -2.32 -10.44 -4.42
C LEU A 75 -0.82 -10.72 -4.43
N PRO A 76 -0.14 -10.61 -5.59
CA PRO A 76 1.31 -10.55 -5.64
C PRO A 76 1.82 -9.36 -4.83
N PHE A 77 2.83 -9.57 -4.00
CA PHE A 77 3.50 -8.51 -3.26
C PHE A 77 4.98 -8.87 -3.09
N LEU A 78 5.89 -8.05 -3.63
CA LEU A 78 7.31 -8.37 -3.72
C LEU A 78 7.52 -9.73 -4.41
N ASP A 79 8.29 -10.63 -3.77
CA ASP A 79 8.55 -12.00 -4.25
C ASP A 79 7.58 -13.05 -3.65
N VAL A 80 6.46 -12.63 -3.07
CA VAL A 80 5.48 -13.52 -2.43
C VAL A 80 4.06 -13.34 -2.96
N MET A 81 3.23 -14.37 -2.80
CA MET A 81 1.80 -14.32 -3.11
C MET A 81 1.02 -14.28 -1.79
N VAL A 82 0.35 -13.18 -1.51
CA VAL A 82 -0.56 -13.06 -0.37
C VAL A 82 -1.89 -13.73 -0.74
N ILE A 83 -2.37 -14.64 0.10
CA ILE A 83 -3.61 -15.38 -0.13
C ILE A 83 -4.55 -15.10 1.05
N GLY A 84 -5.72 -14.57 0.76
CA GLY A 84 -6.77 -14.37 1.77
C GLY A 84 -7.38 -15.70 2.19
N ASP A 85 -7.22 -16.09 3.44
CA ASP A 85 -7.69 -17.38 3.95
C ASP A 85 -9.22 -17.49 3.88
N ASP A 86 -9.75 -18.66 3.52
CA ASP A 86 -11.17 -18.95 3.70
C ASP A 86 -11.36 -19.38 5.15
N VAL A 87 -12.22 -18.70 5.90
CA VAL A 87 -12.59 -19.09 7.29
C VAL A 87 -13.14 -20.54 7.37
N ASN A 88 -13.37 -21.20 6.23
CA ASN A 88 -13.89 -22.56 6.12
C ASN A 88 -12.85 -23.64 5.75
N LYS A 89 -11.56 -23.33 5.62
CA LYS A 89 -10.55 -24.40 5.52
C LYS A 89 -9.97 -24.64 6.91
N ALA A 90 -10.62 -25.54 7.64
CA ALA A 90 -9.96 -26.24 8.72
C ALA A 90 -8.65 -26.83 8.15
N TYR A 91 -7.52 -26.40 8.70
CA TYR A 91 -6.24 -27.03 8.41
C TYR A 91 -6.31 -28.46 8.96
N GLU A 92 -6.69 -29.41 8.12
CA GLU A 92 -6.55 -30.84 8.44
C GLU A 92 -5.06 -31.11 8.61
N THR A 93 -4.70 -31.49 9.84
CA THR A 93 -3.36 -31.91 10.25
C THR A 93 -3.20 -33.41 10.00
#